data_AF-A0AAD1Z4R7-F1
#
_entry.id   AF-A0AAD1Z4R7-F1
#
_cell.length_a   1.000
_cell.length_b   1.000
_cell.length_c   1.000
_cell.angle_alpha   90.00
_cell.angle_beta   90.00
_cell.angle_gamma   90.00
#
_symmetry.space_group_name_H-M   'P 1'
#
loop_
_entity.id
_entity.type
_entity.pdbx_description
1 polymer ?
#
loop_
_entity_poly.entity_id
_entity_poly.type
_entity_poly.pdbx_seq_one_letter_code
_entity_poly.pdbx_strand_id
1 'polypeptide(L)'
;MIESNRCLEYLYVTGCDKLVSFPIDLGELPCISKLHVYNCPELRSLPKGIGHLSNLTELAIGGLSESINFNSFQAALDGIQQSKSLSYLYLYGWEHWDSLPYQLQRLTSLKILELKGFGIEALPEWLGGLPSLRSLELYDLKKLRHMQRLTKLECLIVRDCPLFEERCRQERGPDSEWSKILHIADIHGVGPGY
;
A
#
# COMPACT_ATOMS: atom_id res chain seq x y z
N MET A 1 1.25 26.14 -16.03
CA MET A 1 0.27 25.08 -15.73
C MET A 1 0.98 23.73 -15.86
N ILE A 2 0.79 22.81 -14.91
CA ILE A 2 1.45 21.49 -14.89
C ILE A 2 1.16 20.67 -16.17
N GLU A 3 0.03 20.95 -16.81
CA GLU A 3 -0.49 20.30 -18.02
C GLU A 3 0.44 20.34 -19.25
N SER A 4 1.44 21.22 -19.27
CA SER A 4 2.40 21.31 -20.37
C SER A 4 3.77 20.70 -20.04
N ASN A 5 3.95 20.17 -18.82
CA ASN A 5 5.25 19.70 -18.36
C ASN A 5 5.48 18.22 -18.72
N ARG A 6 5.97 18.00 -19.95
CA ARG A 6 6.34 16.68 -20.46
C ARG A 6 7.61 16.09 -19.82
N CYS A 7 8.26 16.83 -18.92
CA CYS A 7 9.48 16.40 -18.23
C CYS A 7 9.26 16.23 -16.72
N LEU A 8 8.01 16.29 -16.24
CA LEU A 8 7.74 16.15 -14.82
C LEU A 8 7.99 14.70 -14.39
N GLU A 9 9.07 14.49 -13.64
CA GLU A 9 9.45 13.17 -13.13
C GLU A 9 8.84 12.88 -11.75
N TYR A 10 8.62 13.92 -10.95
CA TYR A 10 8.18 13.80 -9.58
C TYR A 10 6.98 14.69 -9.32
N LEU A 11 5.88 14.10 -8.83
CA LEU A 11 4.68 14.83 -8.43
C LEU A 11 4.34 14.49 -6.99
N TYR A 12 4.45 15.49 -6.11
CA TYR A 12 4.07 15.39 -4.70
C TYR A 12 2.88 16.32 -4.44
N VAL A 13 1.77 15.72 -4.01
CA VAL A 13 0.55 16.38 -3.57
C VAL A 13 0.24 15.84 -2.18
N THR A 14 0.79 16.51 -1.17
CA THR A 14 0.74 16.05 0.22
C THR A 14 0.24 17.15 1.14
N GLY A 15 -0.60 16.83 2.12
CA GLY A 15 -1.11 17.81 3.09
C GLY A 15 -1.95 18.93 2.46
N CYS A 16 -2.59 18.68 1.32
CA CYS A 16 -3.33 19.70 0.59
C CYS A 16 -4.78 19.77 1.09
N ASP A 17 -5.00 20.50 2.18
CA ASP A 17 -6.29 20.57 2.90
C ASP A 17 -7.45 21.16 2.10
N LYS A 18 -7.18 21.85 0.99
CA LYS A 18 -8.20 22.50 0.13
C LYS A 18 -8.33 21.87 -1.25
N LEU A 19 -7.56 20.83 -1.56
CA LEU A 19 -7.59 20.21 -2.87
C LEU A 19 -8.81 19.31 -2.98
N VAL A 20 -9.80 19.71 -3.77
CA VAL A 20 -11.05 18.95 -3.94
C VAL A 20 -10.97 17.90 -5.06
N SER A 21 -10.23 18.20 -6.12
CA SER A 21 -10.05 17.33 -7.27
C SER A 21 -8.72 17.58 -7.98
N PHE A 22 -8.24 16.58 -8.72
CA PHE A 22 -7.11 16.76 -9.64
C PHE A 22 -7.58 17.49 -10.91
N PRO A 23 -6.87 18.52 -11.37
CA PRO A 23 -7.24 19.26 -12.59
C PRO A 23 -6.79 18.55 -13.89
N ILE A 24 -5.97 17.51 -13.78
CA ILE A 24 -5.32 16.83 -14.92
C ILE A 24 -5.47 15.32 -14.82
N ASP A 25 -5.56 14.66 -15.98
CA ASP A 25 -5.35 13.23 -16.13
C ASP A 25 -3.85 12.93 -16.11
N LEU A 26 -3.38 12.16 -15.12
CA LEU A 26 -1.96 11.85 -14.99
C LEU A 26 -1.42 11.05 -16.17
N GLY A 27 -2.28 10.41 -16.98
CA GLY A 27 -1.89 9.74 -18.21
C GLY A 27 -1.28 10.66 -19.26
N GLU A 28 -1.46 11.98 -19.14
CA GLU A 28 -0.83 12.99 -20.00
C GLU A 28 0.60 13.36 -19.59
N LEU A 29 1.10 12.79 -18.48
CA LEU A 29 2.41 13.08 -17.89
C LEU A 29 3.31 11.82 -17.95
N PRO A 30 3.81 11.43 -19.14
CA PRO A 30 4.45 10.13 -19.37
C PRO A 30 5.79 9.95 -18.64
N CYS A 31 6.42 11.03 -18.19
CA CYS A 31 7.74 10.99 -17.53
C CYS A 31 7.66 10.81 -16.02
N ILE A 32 6.47 10.77 -15.41
CA ILE A 32 6.35 10.59 -13.97
C ILE A 32 6.94 9.24 -13.56
N SER A 33 7.93 9.31 -12.67
CA SER A 33 8.56 8.17 -12.01
C SER A 33 8.16 8.05 -10.55
N LYS A 34 7.86 9.17 -9.86
CA LYS A 34 7.35 9.15 -8.48
C LYS A 34 6.07 9.96 -8.35
N LEU A 35 5.02 9.33 -7.86
CA LEU A 35 3.71 9.95 -7.62
C LEU A 35 3.29 9.78 -6.18
N HIS A 36 3.15 10.88 -5.46
CA HIS A 36 2.73 10.90 -4.07
C HIS A 36 1.49 11.77 -3.94
N VAL A 37 0.37 11.16 -3.55
CA VAL A 37 -0.93 11.81 -3.38
C VAL A 37 -1.53 11.34 -2.06
N TYR A 38 -1.16 11.97 -0.95
CA TYR A 38 -1.64 11.52 0.36
C TYR A 38 -1.87 12.64 1.38
N ASN A 39 -2.68 12.38 2.40
CA ASN A 39 -3.09 13.35 3.41
C ASN A 39 -3.77 14.59 2.78
N CYS A 40 -4.78 14.37 1.93
CA CYS A 40 -5.56 15.43 1.28
C CYS A 40 -7.04 15.24 1.66
N PRO A 41 -7.47 15.72 2.84
CA PRO A 41 -8.77 15.35 3.43
C PRO A 41 -9.98 15.86 2.65
N GLU A 42 -9.85 16.93 1.86
CA GLU A 42 -10.94 17.43 1.01
C GLU A 42 -10.94 16.81 -0.40
N LEU A 43 -9.99 15.93 -0.73
CA LEU A 43 -9.90 15.35 -2.06
C LEU A 43 -10.98 14.28 -2.25
N ARG A 44 -12.01 14.62 -3.04
CA ARG A 44 -13.20 13.78 -3.27
C ARG A 44 -13.09 12.93 -4.53
N SER A 45 -12.16 13.25 -5.41
CA SER A 45 -11.91 12.50 -6.65
C SER A 45 -10.43 12.12 -6.75
N LEU A 46 -10.16 10.84 -6.95
CA LEU A 46 -8.81 10.35 -7.19
C LEU A 46 -8.28 10.77 -8.57
N PRO A 47 -6.95 10.91 -8.71
CA PRO A 47 -6.35 11.15 -10.01
C PRO A 47 -6.62 9.99 -10.97
N LYS A 48 -6.92 10.32 -12.22
CA LYS A 48 -7.07 9.35 -13.32
C LYS A 48 -5.72 9.12 -13.99
N GLY A 49 -5.60 8.00 -14.71
CA GLY A 49 -4.45 7.71 -15.56
C GLY A 49 -3.19 7.23 -14.84
N ILE A 50 -3.25 6.89 -13.53
CA ILE A 50 -2.10 6.29 -12.83
C ILE A 50 -1.59 5.05 -13.60
N GLY A 51 -2.50 4.21 -14.11
CA GLY A 51 -2.15 3.03 -14.89
C GLY A 51 -1.45 3.30 -16.23
N HIS A 52 -1.44 4.53 -16.72
CA HIS A 52 -0.73 4.92 -17.95
C HIS A 52 0.71 5.39 -17.68
N LEU A 53 1.12 5.53 -16.41
CA LEU A 53 2.47 5.96 -16.02
C LEU A 53 3.48 4.82 -16.17
N SER A 54 4.00 4.64 -17.38
CA SER A 54 4.93 3.55 -17.72
C SER A 54 6.28 3.61 -16.99
N ASN A 55 6.70 4.80 -16.55
CA ASN A 55 7.96 5.02 -15.84
C ASN A 55 7.83 5.00 -14.31
N LEU A 56 6.62 4.75 -13.78
CA LEU A 56 6.34 4.84 -12.35
C LEU A 56 7.11 3.78 -11.54
N THR A 57 8.03 4.23 -10.70
CA THR A 57 8.84 3.40 -9.80
C THR A 57 8.37 3.47 -8.34
N GLU A 58 7.74 4.59 -7.94
CA GLU A 58 7.20 4.85 -6.61
C GLU A 58 5.78 5.42 -6.70
N LEU A 59 4.85 4.81 -5.97
CA LEU A 59 3.49 5.30 -5.80
C LEU A 59 3.14 5.35 -4.32
N ALA A 60 2.70 6.51 -3.84
CA ALA A 60 2.11 6.67 -2.52
C ALA A 60 0.73 7.32 -2.65
N ILE A 61 -0.33 6.66 -2.19
CA ILE A 61 -1.69 7.19 -2.31
C ILE A 61 -2.58 6.83 -1.11
N GLY A 62 -3.31 7.80 -0.57
CA GLY A 62 -4.26 7.54 0.51
C GLY A 62 -4.42 8.66 1.54
N GLY A 63 -5.21 8.46 2.60
CA GLY A 63 -5.56 9.55 3.52
C GLY A 63 -6.26 10.70 2.80
N LEU A 64 -7.26 10.34 1.98
CA LEU A 64 -8.04 11.25 1.15
C LEU A 64 -9.36 11.61 1.85
N SER A 65 -10.35 12.15 1.14
CA SER A 65 -11.69 12.35 1.73
C SER A 65 -12.32 11.03 2.18
N GLU A 66 -12.97 11.04 3.35
CA GLU A 66 -13.80 9.95 3.86
C GLU A 66 -14.97 9.61 2.91
N SER A 67 -15.35 10.54 2.03
CA SER A 67 -16.38 10.30 1.01
C SER A 67 -15.93 9.36 -0.11
N ILE A 68 -14.62 9.12 -0.26
CA ILE A 68 -14.10 8.17 -1.24
C ILE A 68 -14.40 6.77 -0.72
N ASN A 69 -15.13 5.99 -1.52
CA ASN A 69 -15.35 4.58 -1.24
C ASN A 69 -14.22 3.71 -1.84
N PHE A 70 -14.14 2.47 -1.34
CA PHE A 70 -13.13 1.51 -1.77
C PHE A 70 -13.14 1.24 -3.28
N ASN A 71 -14.31 1.15 -3.92
CA ASN A 71 -14.40 0.88 -5.37
C ASN A 71 -13.79 2.00 -6.20
N SER A 72 -14.02 3.26 -5.81
CA SER A 72 -13.40 4.42 -6.45
C SER A 72 -11.89 4.42 -6.25
N PHE A 73 -11.42 4.12 -5.03
CA PHE A 73 -9.99 3.98 -4.73
C PHE A 73 -9.33 2.89 -5.58
N GLN A 74 -9.96 1.71 -5.67
CA GLN A 74 -9.50 0.61 -6.49
C GLN A 74 -9.49 0.97 -7.98
N ALA A 75 -10.52 1.63 -8.50
CA ALA A 75 -10.60 2.03 -9.91
C ALA A 75 -9.52 3.05 -10.29
N ALA A 76 -9.09 3.91 -9.37
CA ALA A 76 -7.98 4.84 -9.62
C ALA A 76 -6.64 4.13 -9.90
N LEU A 77 -6.51 2.90 -9.40
CA LEU A 77 -5.35 2.03 -9.61
C LEU A 77 -5.51 1.14 -10.86
N ASP A 78 -6.57 1.28 -11.66
CA ASP A 78 -6.70 0.50 -12.87
C ASP A 78 -5.52 0.73 -13.83
N GLY A 79 -4.91 -0.37 -14.25
CA GLY A 79 -3.76 -0.39 -15.14
C GLY A 79 -2.42 -0.52 -14.43
N ILE A 80 -2.32 -0.26 -13.12
CA ILE A 80 -1.04 -0.37 -12.38
C ILE A 80 -0.44 -1.78 -12.46
N GLN A 81 -1.28 -2.80 -12.60
CA GLN A 81 -0.87 -4.20 -12.78
C GLN A 81 0.01 -4.44 -14.01
N GLN A 82 0.04 -3.51 -14.96
CA GLN A 82 0.88 -3.57 -16.14
C GLN A 82 2.28 -3.01 -15.89
N SER A 83 2.47 -2.24 -14.82
CA SER A 83 3.76 -1.63 -14.49
C SER A 83 4.83 -2.69 -14.27
N LYS A 84 5.98 -2.50 -14.94
CA LYS A 84 7.17 -3.34 -14.80
C LYS A 84 8.25 -2.67 -13.96
N SER A 85 8.07 -1.40 -13.65
CA SER A 85 9.02 -0.53 -12.95
C SER A 85 8.61 -0.25 -11.50
N LEU A 86 7.31 -0.37 -11.16
CA LEU A 86 6.81 -0.04 -9.82
C LEU A 86 7.44 -0.96 -8.78
N SER A 87 8.25 -0.37 -7.92
CA SER A 87 9.10 -1.06 -6.94
C SER A 87 8.71 -0.75 -5.50
N TYR A 88 8.09 0.40 -5.28
CA TYR A 88 7.61 0.84 -3.97
C TYR A 88 6.15 1.29 -4.09
N LEU A 89 5.32 0.80 -3.18
CA LEU A 89 3.91 1.16 -3.09
C LEU A 89 3.52 1.43 -1.64
N TYR A 90 2.99 2.61 -1.39
CA TYR A 90 2.35 2.98 -0.13
C TYR A 90 0.85 3.21 -0.37
N LEU A 91 0.00 2.49 0.36
CA LEU A 91 -1.44 2.68 0.36
C LEU A 91 -1.93 3.06 1.75
N TYR A 92 -2.68 4.16 1.85
CA TYR A 92 -3.36 4.57 3.07
C TYR A 92 -4.89 4.55 2.87
N GLY A 93 -5.51 3.50 3.41
CA GLY A 93 -6.95 3.27 3.33
C GLY A 93 -7.71 3.70 4.59
N TRP A 94 -8.90 3.13 4.74
CA TRP A 94 -9.79 3.36 5.86
C TRP A 94 -10.15 2.06 6.60
N GLU A 95 -10.47 2.17 7.89
CA GLU A 95 -10.73 1.01 8.76
C GLU A 95 -11.98 0.21 8.35
N HIS A 96 -12.86 0.80 7.53
CA HIS A 96 -14.03 0.14 6.96
C HIS A 96 -13.74 -0.53 5.60
N TRP A 97 -12.52 -0.44 5.07
CA TRP A 97 -12.10 -1.14 3.85
C TRP A 97 -11.52 -2.50 4.23
N ASP A 98 -12.34 -3.54 4.05
CA ASP A 98 -12.06 -4.93 4.43
C ASP A 98 -11.18 -5.69 3.41
N SER A 99 -10.72 -5.01 2.37
CA SER A 99 -10.02 -5.60 1.22
C SER A 99 -8.88 -4.69 0.75
N LEU A 100 -7.93 -5.28 0.00
CA LEU A 100 -6.90 -4.55 -0.74
C LEU A 100 -7.24 -4.55 -2.24
N PRO A 101 -6.79 -3.54 -3.03
CA PRO A 101 -7.04 -3.49 -4.46
C PRO A 101 -6.53 -4.75 -5.18
N TYR A 102 -7.36 -5.40 -6.00
CA TYR A 102 -6.96 -6.68 -6.64
C TYR A 102 -5.81 -6.51 -7.65
N GLN A 103 -5.59 -5.30 -8.17
CA GLN A 103 -4.52 -5.01 -9.13
C GLN A 103 -3.13 -5.31 -8.55
N LEU A 104 -2.99 -5.27 -7.22
CA LEU A 104 -1.74 -5.55 -6.51
C LEU A 104 -1.22 -6.97 -6.73
N GLN A 105 -2.13 -7.94 -6.94
CA GLN A 105 -1.78 -9.35 -7.16
C GLN A 105 -0.80 -9.56 -8.33
N ARG A 106 -0.75 -8.62 -9.28
CA ARG A 106 0.02 -8.74 -10.52
C ARG A 106 1.25 -7.84 -10.58
N LEU A 107 1.59 -7.16 -9.47
CA LEU A 107 2.76 -6.28 -9.39
C LEU A 107 4.06 -7.09 -9.21
N THR A 108 4.54 -7.69 -10.30
CA THR A 108 5.78 -8.49 -10.29
C THR A 108 7.03 -7.67 -9.95
N SER A 109 6.96 -6.36 -10.22
CA SER A 109 7.94 -5.31 -9.90
C SER A 109 8.22 -5.08 -8.42
N LEU A 110 7.18 -5.29 -7.61
CA LEU A 110 7.06 -4.65 -6.30
C LEU A 110 8.02 -5.26 -5.29
N LYS A 111 8.82 -4.42 -4.65
CA LYS A 111 9.82 -4.80 -3.64
C LYS A 111 9.39 -4.40 -2.23
N ILE A 112 8.76 -3.23 -2.10
CA ILE A 112 8.32 -2.66 -0.83
C ILE A 112 6.83 -2.37 -0.93
N LEU A 113 6.06 -2.94 -0.01
CA LEU A 113 4.64 -2.63 0.17
C LEU A 113 4.42 -2.07 1.57
N GLU A 114 3.84 -0.90 1.65
CA GLU A 114 3.38 -0.30 2.90
C GLU A 114 1.87 -0.15 2.87
N LEU A 115 1.22 -0.62 3.95
CA LEU A 115 -0.23 -0.56 4.12
C LEU A 115 -0.55 0.18 5.41
N LYS A 116 -1.39 1.21 5.32
CA LYS A 116 -1.88 1.96 6.46
C LYS A 116 -3.40 1.99 6.54
N GLY A 117 -3.95 1.77 7.73
CA GLY A 117 -5.34 2.10 8.07
C GLY A 117 -6.42 1.20 7.47
N PHE A 118 -6.08 0.11 6.78
CA PHE A 118 -7.08 -0.82 6.21
C PHE A 118 -7.76 -1.68 7.28
N GLY A 119 -9.02 -2.00 7.05
CA GLY A 119 -9.86 -2.87 7.89
C GLY A 119 -9.72 -4.37 7.64
N ILE A 120 -8.61 -4.82 7.06
CA ILE A 120 -8.39 -6.24 6.74
C ILE A 120 -8.15 -7.07 8.00
N GLU A 121 -8.77 -8.24 8.09
CA GLU A 121 -8.55 -9.17 9.21
C GLU A 121 -7.37 -10.12 8.96
N ALA A 122 -7.05 -10.37 7.69
CA ALA A 122 -5.95 -11.21 7.26
C ALA A 122 -5.26 -10.60 6.03
N LEU A 123 -3.95 -10.80 5.91
CA LEU A 123 -3.26 -10.53 4.65
C LEU A 123 -3.71 -11.53 3.57
N PRO A 124 -3.99 -11.08 2.34
CA PRO A 124 -4.47 -11.96 1.29
C PRO A 124 -3.38 -12.93 0.81
N GLU A 125 -3.80 -14.15 0.43
CA GLU A 125 -2.88 -15.24 0.03
C GLU A 125 -1.96 -14.86 -1.14
N TRP A 126 -2.47 -14.06 -2.09
CA TRP A 126 -1.71 -13.63 -3.25
C TRP A 126 -0.45 -12.82 -2.90
N LEU A 127 -0.39 -12.23 -1.70
CA LEU A 127 0.77 -11.44 -1.26
C LEU A 127 2.03 -12.30 -1.16
N GLY A 128 1.89 -13.57 -0.74
CA GLY A 128 2.99 -14.55 -0.74
C GLY A 128 3.44 -14.97 -2.14
N GLY A 129 2.60 -14.74 -3.15
CA GLY A 129 2.89 -15.03 -4.56
C GLY A 129 3.69 -13.94 -5.27
N LEU A 130 3.87 -12.75 -4.66
CA LEU A 130 4.63 -11.67 -5.30
C LEU A 130 6.12 -12.03 -5.39
N PRO A 131 6.71 -12.09 -6.60
CA PRO A 131 8.04 -12.65 -6.79
C PRO A 131 9.16 -11.78 -6.23
N SER A 132 8.95 -10.46 -6.22
CA SER A 132 9.98 -9.46 -5.89
C SER A 132 9.77 -8.82 -4.52
N LEU A 133 8.69 -9.12 -3.81
CA LEU A 133 8.39 -8.47 -2.53
C LEU A 133 9.42 -8.90 -1.49
N ARG A 134 10.05 -7.92 -0.83
CA ARG A 134 11.11 -8.09 0.19
C ARG A 134 10.81 -7.37 1.49
N SER A 135 10.14 -6.21 1.43
CA SER A 135 9.71 -5.48 2.62
C SER A 135 8.21 -5.33 2.64
N LEU A 136 7.61 -5.60 3.81
CA LEU A 136 6.20 -5.36 4.08
C LEU A 136 6.09 -4.57 5.37
N GLU A 137 5.42 -3.42 5.30
CA GLU A 137 5.21 -2.57 6.45
C GLU A 137 3.72 -2.34 6.67
N LEU A 138 3.28 -2.61 7.91
CA LEU A 138 1.88 -2.61 8.31
C LEU A 138 1.70 -1.60 9.43
N TYR A 139 0.86 -0.59 9.17
CA TYR A 139 0.62 0.53 10.07
C TYR A 139 -0.87 0.67 10.36
N ASP A 140 -1.25 0.78 11.63
CA ASP A 140 -2.64 1.09 12.02
C ASP A 140 -3.68 0.11 11.41
N LEU A 141 -3.31 -1.18 11.31
CA LEU A 141 -4.22 -2.24 10.85
C LEU A 141 -4.93 -2.87 12.03
N LYS A 142 -5.85 -2.13 12.65
CA LYS A 142 -6.49 -2.49 13.93
C LYS A 142 -7.22 -3.83 13.92
N LYS A 143 -7.72 -4.26 12.76
CA LYS A 143 -8.47 -5.51 12.60
C LYS A 143 -7.59 -6.71 12.23
N LEU A 144 -6.32 -6.49 11.88
CA LEU A 144 -5.44 -7.55 11.42
C LEU A 144 -5.17 -8.55 12.56
N ARG A 145 -5.43 -9.82 12.28
CA ARG A 145 -5.25 -10.93 13.23
C ARG A 145 -4.37 -12.04 12.67
N HIS A 146 -4.36 -12.18 11.35
CA HIS A 146 -3.75 -13.31 10.69
C HIS A 146 -2.79 -12.86 9.61
N MET A 147 -1.67 -13.56 9.52
CA MET A 147 -0.80 -13.49 8.36
C MET A 147 -0.61 -14.87 7.74
N GLN A 148 -0.21 -14.83 6.48
CA GLN A 148 0.25 -15.98 5.72
C GLN A 148 1.77 -16.04 5.78
N ARG A 149 2.35 -17.22 5.53
CA ARG A 149 3.82 -17.37 5.50
C ARG A 149 4.39 -16.75 4.22
N LEU A 150 5.03 -15.59 4.34
CA LEU A 150 5.61 -14.86 3.22
C LEU A 150 7.08 -15.26 3.01
N THR A 151 7.33 -16.38 2.32
CA THR A 151 8.65 -17.06 2.29
C THR A 151 9.80 -16.26 1.67
N LYS A 152 9.50 -15.23 0.87
CA LYS A 152 10.50 -14.36 0.22
C LYS A 152 10.76 -13.05 0.98
N LEU A 153 10.00 -12.80 2.06
CA LEU A 153 10.05 -11.55 2.79
C LEU A 153 11.30 -11.51 3.66
N GLU A 154 12.04 -10.40 3.56
CA GLU A 154 13.30 -10.17 4.27
C GLU A 154 13.09 -9.22 5.45
N CYS A 155 12.16 -8.26 5.31
CA CYS A 155 11.82 -7.28 6.33
C CYS A 155 10.30 -7.22 6.58
N LEU A 156 9.91 -7.22 7.84
CA LEU A 156 8.55 -6.99 8.31
C LEU A 156 8.54 -5.93 9.40
N ILE A 157 7.84 -4.83 9.14
CA ILE A 157 7.58 -3.79 10.15
C ILE A 157 6.09 -3.81 10.47
N VAL A 158 5.77 -3.90 11.75
CA VAL A 158 4.39 -3.82 12.23
C VAL A 158 4.31 -2.74 13.29
N ARG A 159 3.40 -1.78 13.14
CA ARG A 159 3.13 -0.76 14.17
C ARG A 159 1.64 -0.48 14.26
N ASP A 160 1.17 -0.29 15.49
CA ASP A 160 -0.24 0.03 15.76
C ASP A 160 -1.20 -1.03 15.19
N CYS A 161 -0.80 -2.31 15.27
CA CYS A 161 -1.60 -3.46 14.83
C CYS A 161 -1.94 -4.33 16.05
N PRO A 162 -2.78 -3.83 16.99
CA PRO A 162 -2.90 -4.39 18.34
C PRO A 162 -3.33 -5.86 18.37
N LEU A 163 -4.29 -6.25 17.52
CA LEU A 163 -4.79 -7.63 17.50
C LEU A 163 -3.75 -8.62 16.96
N PHE A 164 -2.96 -8.22 15.97
CA PHE A 164 -1.88 -9.05 15.43
C PHE A 164 -0.72 -9.14 16.42
N GLU A 165 -0.31 -8.00 16.99
CA GLU A 165 0.72 -7.93 18.04
C GLU A 165 0.35 -8.79 19.26
N GLU A 166 -0.91 -8.77 19.68
CA GLU A 166 -1.42 -9.59 20.77
C GLU A 166 -1.33 -11.09 20.45
N ARG A 167 -1.75 -11.52 19.24
CA ARG A 167 -1.67 -12.92 18.84
C ARG A 167 -0.24 -13.43 18.70
N CYS A 168 0.67 -12.62 18.16
CA CYS A 168 2.10 -12.92 18.14
C CYS A 168 2.69 -13.11 19.55
N ARG A 169 2.14 -12.45 20.56
CA ARG A 169 2.58 -12.57 21.96
C ARG A 169 2.01 -13.79 22.67
N GLN A 170 0.74 -14.12 22.41
CA GLN A 170 -0.02 -15.14 23.13
C GLN A 170 0.20 -16.56 22.61
N GLU A 171 0.38 -16.73 21.30
CA GLU A 171 0.45 -18.06 20.68
C GLU A 171 1.90 -18.53 20.55
N ARG A 172 2.27 -19.62 21.26
CA ARG A 172 3.65 -20.16 21.30
C ARG A 172 3.80 -21.56 20.70
N GLY A 173 2.85 -21.97 19.86
CA GLY A 173 2.88 -23.25 19.16
C GLY A 173 3.54 -23.19 17.77
N PRO A 174 3.87 -24.35 17.17
CA PRO A 174 4.34 -24.44 15.78
C PRO A 174 3.34 -23.85 14.76
N ASP A 175 2.07 -23.74 15.13
CA ASP A 175 1.00 -23.14 14.30
C ASP A 175 0.63 -21.69 14.70
N SER A 176 1.42 -21.05 15.55
CA SER A 176 1.20 -19.66 15.99
C SER A 176 1.40 -18.64 14.88
N GLU A 177 0.82 -17.44 15.00
CA GLU A 177 1.14 -16.33 14.09
C GLU A 177 2.63 -15.96 14.10
N TRP A 178 3.28 -16.11 15.26
CA TRP A 178 4.72 -15.87 15.38
C TRP A 178 5.53 -16.85 14.52
N SER A 179 5.18 -18.14 14.50
CA SER A 179 5.91 -19.14 13.72
C SER A 179 5.86 -18.90 12.20
N LYS A 180 4.83 -18.19 11.72
CA LYS A 180 4.66 -17.80 10.32
C LYS A 180 5.58 -16.67 9.88
N ILE A 181 6.17 -15.93 10.82
CA ILE A 181 7.07 -14.80 10.53
C ILE A 181 8.51 -15.02 10.99
N LEU A 182 8.77 -16.05 11.81
CA LEU A 182 10.09 -16.39 12.31
C LEU A 182 11.18 -16.61 11.23
N HIS A 183 10.81 -16.89 9.98
CA HIS A 183 11.77 -17.05 8.88
C HIS A 183 12.24 -15.71 8.29
N ILE A 184 11.62 -14.59 8.66
CA ILE A 184 11.95 -13.25 8.18
C ILE A 184 13.18 -12.74 8.93
N ALA A 185 14.16 -12.21 8.18
CA ALA A 185 15.45 -11.84 8.74
C ALA A 185 15.38 -10.61 9.66
N ASP A 186 14.55 -9.64 9.32
CA ASP A 186 14.39 -8.40 10.06
C ASP A 186 12.93 -8.16 10.44
N ILE A 187 12.62 -8.10 11.74
CA ILE A 187 11.26 -7.97 12.26
C ILE A 187 11.23 -6.85 13.31
N HIS A 188 10.38 -5.84 13.11
CA HIS A 188 10.23 -4.71 14.03
C HIS A 188 8.78 -4.52 14.48
N GLY A 189 8.62 -4.09 15.73
CA GLY A 189 7.33 -3.69 16.32
C GLY A 189 6.36 -4.83 16.67
N VAL A 190 6.72 -6.07 16.37
CA VAL A 190 6.09 -7.29 16.90
C VAL A 190 7.15 -8.21 17.50
N GLY A 191 6.82 -8.91 18.58
CA GLY A 191 7.72 -9.86 19.20
C GLY A 191 7.19 -10.43 20.50
N PRO A 192 7.63 -11.64 20.90
CA PRO A 192 7.51 -12.06 22.28
C PRO A 192 8.33 -11.06 23.10
N GLY A 193 7.63 -10.22 23.88
CA GLY A 193 8.28 -9.22 24.73
C GLY A 193 9.40 -9.85 25.57
N TYR A 194 10.48 -9.10 25.72
CA TYR A 194 11.51 -9.33 26.75
C TYR A 194 10.89 -9.29 28.14
#